data_AF-A0A3P7IYB7-F1
#
_entry.id   AF-A0A3P7IYB7-F1
#
_cell.length_a   1.000
_cell.length_b   1.000
_cell.length_c   1.000
_cell.angle_alpha   90.00
_cell.angle_beta   90.00
_cell.angle_gamma   90.00
#
_symmetry.space_group_name_H-M   'P 1'
#
loop_
_entity.id
_entity.type
_entity.pdbx_description
1 polymer ?
#
loop_
_entity_poly.entity_id
_entity_poly.type
_entity_poly.pdbx_seq_one_letter_code
_entity_poly.pdbx_strand_id
1 'polypeptide(L)'
;MLFAIFAALSVTAAHKIAVPIELAPTVKRIWPNGFQWLVYKTRPVYRVSPEFCDVIAQGAVASILPISEGSSFAYAAAAFVESVAKSASIPSVRFDERPLAGPGHAVSLVVPFAERCDAVVAFIRREGWEDVVLLYNTEDGK
;
A
#
# COMPACT_ATOMS: atom_id res chain seq x y z
N MET A 1 -30.51 2.36 32.48
CA MET A 1 -29.09 2.74 32.67
C MET A 1 -28.09 1.77 32.04
N LEU A 2 -28.37 0.45 31.95
CA LEU A 2 -27.48 -0.53 31.29
C LEU A 2 -27.37 -0.39 29.75
N PHE A 3 -28.42 0.06 29.07
CA PHE A 3 -28.43 0.20 27.60
C PHE A 3 -27.53 1.32 27.06
N ALA A 4 -27.25 2.37 27.85
CA ALA A 4 -26.36 3.45 27.46
C ALA A 4 -24.88 3.03 27.47
N ILE A 5 -24.52 2.04 28.30
CA ILE A 5 -23.14 1.53 28.42
C ILE A 5 -22.79 0.64 27.21
N PHE A 6 -23.73 -0.19 26.74
CA PHE A 6 -23.54 -0.95 25.51
C PHE A 6 -23.55 -0.07 24.26
N ALA A 7 -24.37 1.00 24.23
CA ALA A 7 -24.35 1.98 23.15
C ALA A 7 -22.99 2.74 23.08
N ALA A 8 -22.38 3.04 24.22
CA ALA A 8 -21.05 3.64 24.31
C ALA A 8 -19.91 2.69 23.92
N LEU A 9 -20.07 1.37 24.14
CA LEU A 9 -19.14 0.33 23.69
C LEU A 9 -19.33 -0.05 22.21
N SER A 10 -20.48 0.25 21.64
CA SER A 10 -20.76 0.08 20.20
C SER A 10 -20.33 1.27 19.34
N VAL A 11 -19.65 2.27 19.92
CA VAL A 11 -18.90 3.27 19.15
C VAL A 11 -17.69 2.55 18.55
N THR A 12 -17.96 1.83 17.46
CA THR A 12 -17.06 1.40 16.40
C THR A 12 -15.60 1.42 16.80
N ALA A 13 -15.04 0.28 17.19
CA ALA A 13 -13.59 0.08 17.18
C ALA A 13 -13.11 0.24 15.74
N ALA A 14 -12.93 1.48 15.29
CA ALA A 14 -12.39 1.79 13.99
C ALA A 14 -11.00 1.17 13.95
N HIS A 15 -10.78 0.27 12.99
CA HIS A 15 -9.49 -0.41 12.87
C HIS A 15 -8.44 0.66 12.59
N LYS A 16 -7.37 0.66 13.38
CA LYS A 16 -6.26 1.60 13.23
C LYS A 16 -5.35 1.11 12.12
N ILE A 17 -5.24 1.88 11.05
CA ILE A 17 -4.45 1.51 9.87
C ILE A 17 -3.32 2.51 9.72
N ALA A 18 -2.08 2.01 9.68
CA ALA A 18 -0.91 2.83 9.40
C ALA A 18 -0.88 3.22 7.92
N VAL A 19 -0.72 4.51 7.63
CA VAL A 19 -0.66 5.05 6.26
C VAL A 19 0.50 6.04 6.12
N PRO A 20 1.28 5.98 5.03
CA PRO A 20 2.31 6.96 4.76
C PRO A 20 1.67 8.33 4.47
N ILE A 21 2.33 9.39 4.90
CA ILE A 21 1.83 10.77 4.79
C ILE A 21 1.42 11.16 3.36
N GLU A 22 2.12 10.65 2.34
CA GLU A 22 1.83 10.90 0.93
C GLU A 22 0.48 10.31 0.48
N LEU A 23 0.06 9.19 1.09
CA LEU A 23 -1.20 8.51 0.75
C LEU A 23 -2.35 8.88 1.68
N ALA A 24 -2.07 9.57 2.79
CA ALA A 24 -3.08 9.96 3.77
C ALA A 24 -4.27 10.75 3.15
N PRO A 25 -4.07 11.71 2.22
CA PRO A 25 -5.20 12.39 1.56
C PRO A 25 -6.03 11.44 0.69
N THR A 26 -5.36 10.55 -0.03
CA THR A 26 -6.00 9.59 -0.95
C THR A 26 -6.88 8.60 -0.19
N VAL A 27 -6.35 7.98 0.86
CA VAL A 27 -7.12 6.98 1.63
C VAL A 27 -8.30 7.61 2.36
N LYS A 28 -8.15 8.84 2.87
CA LYS A 28 -9.26 9.57 3.51
C LYS A 28 -10.37 9.93 2.52
N ARG A 29 -10.02 10.17 1.25
CA ARG A 29 -11.00 10.43 0.19
C ARG A 29 -11.75 9.17 -0.23
N ILE A 30 -11.04 8.03 -0.37
CA ILE A 30 -11.64 6.77 -0.83
C ILE A 30 -12.42 6.09 0.31
N TRP A 31 -11.87 6.11 1.53
CA TRP A 31 -12.43 5.50 2.73
C TRP A 31 -12.52 6.53 3.87
N PRO A 32 -13.51 7.44 3.80
CA PRO A 32 -13.67 8.50 4.80
C PRO A 32 -14.12 7.98 6.17
N ASN A 33 -14.76 6.81 6.22
CA ASN A 33 -15.32 6.21 7.43
C ASN A 33 -14.83 4.76 7.61
N GLY A 34 -14.93 4.24 8.84
CA GLY A 34 -14.64 2.83 9.17
C GLY A 34 -13.21 2.53 9.65
N PHE A 35 -12.27 3.43 9.40
CA PHE A 35 -10.87 3.30 9.80
C PHE A 35 -10.36 4.53 10.54
N GLN A 36 -9.45 4.30 11.49
CA GLN A 36 -8.64 5.35 12.08
C GLN A 36 -7.28 5.35 11.38
N TRP A 37 -7.01 6.38 10.57
CA TRP A 37 -5.76 6.50 9.82
C TRP A 37 -4.63 7.04 10.70
N LEU A 38 -3.65 6.21 11.04
CA LEU A 38 -2.44 6.60 11.74
C LEU A 38 -1.36 6.96 10.72
N VAL A 39 -1.06 8.25 10.62
CA VAL A 39 -0.14 8.77 9.61
C VAL A 39 1.30 8.66 10.11
N TYR A 40 2.19 8.10 9.30
CA TYR A 40 3.63 8.08 9.57
C TYR A 40 4.42 8.73 8.43
N LYS A 41 5.61 9.27 8.73
CA LYS A 41 6.46 9.93 7.73
C LYS A 41 7.33 8.92 6.99
N THR A 42 7.48 9.11 5.69
CA THR A 42 8.37 8.28 4.85
C THR A 42 9.73 8.93 4.58
N ARG A 43 9.89 10.19 5.00
CA ARG A 43 11.10 11.00 4.81
C ARG A 43 11.51 11.73 6.09
N PRO A 44 12.82 11.82 6.37
CA PRO A 44 13.91 11.16 5.66
C PRO A 44 13.94 9.64 5.91
N VAL A 45 14.55 8.85 5.02
CA VAL A 45 14.46 7.38 5.03
C VAL A 45 14.92 6.76 6.37
N TYR A 46 15.94 7.31 7.02
CA TYR A 46 16.44 6.81 8.31
C TYR A 46 15.44 6.99 9.48
N ARG A 47 14.39 7.80 9.31
CA ARG A 47 13.30 7.97 10.29
C ARG A 47 12.12 7.05 10.05
N VAL A 48 12.06 6.34 8.93
CA VAL A 48 10.89 5.51 8.56
C VAL A 48 10.62 4.43 9.59
N SER A 49 11.65 3.68 9.99
CA SER A 49 11.50 2.60 10.97
C SER A 49 10.97 3.09 12.32
N PRO A 50 11.55 4.11 12.99
CA PRO A 50 11.00 4.60 14.26
C PRO A 50 9.59 5.18 14.11
N GLU A 51 9.31 5.97 13.06
CA GLU A 51 7.97 6.52 12.82
C GLU A 51 6.93 5.41 12.62
N PHE A 52 7.32 4.31 11.95
CA PHE A 52 6.43 3.17 11.74
C PHE A 52 6.25 2.33 13.02
N CYS A 53 7.30 2.15 13.82
CA CYS A 53 7.19 1.53 15.13
C CYS A 53 6.24 2.32 16.05
N ASP A 54 6.27 3.64 16.00
CA ASP A 54 5.40 4.50 16.82
C ASP A 54 3.92 4.31 16.47
N VAL A 55 3.56 4.14 15.19
CA VAL A 55 2.16 3.86 14.80
C VAL A 55 1.74 2.43 15.16
N ILE A 56 2.65 1.46 15.13
CA ILE A 56 2.41 0.11 15.66
C ILE A 56 2.12 0.18 17.16
N ALA A 57 2.93 0.92 17.93
CA ALA A 57 2.75 1.11 19.37
C ALA A 57 1.41 1.81 19.71
N GLN A 58 0.92 2.67 18.82
CA GLN A 58 -0.41 3.28 18.93
C GLN A 58 -1.57 2.32 18.61
N GLY A 59 -1.26 1.08 18.22
CA GLY A 59 -2.22 0.00 17.98
C GLY A 59 -2.62 -0.18 16.52
N ALA A 60 -1.76 0.17 15.55
CA ALA A 60 -2.00 -0.16 14.15
C ALA A 60 -2.14 -1.68 13.97
N VAL A 61 -3.22 -2.11 13.31
CA VAL A 61 -3.52 -3.53 13.04
C VAL A 61 -3.25 -3.93 11.60
N ALA A 62 -2.97 -2.97 10.72
CA ALA A 62 -2.54 -3.19 9.35
C ALA A 62 -1.77 -1.96 8.84
N SER A 63 -1.07 -2.10 7.72
CA SER A 63 -0.36 -0.99 7.08
C SER A 63 -0.54 -0.90 5.58
N ILE A 64 -0.47 0.33 5.09
CA ILE A 64 -0.22 0.65 3.69
C ILE A 64 1.26 0.98 3.55
N LEU A 65 1.93 0.42 2.56
CA LEU A 65 3.32 0.74 2.27
C LEU A 65 3.44 2.07 1.49
N PRO A 66 4.55 2.80 1.64
CA PRO A 66 4.94 3.87 0.72
C PRO A 66 5.02 3.34 -0.72
N ILE A 67 4.71 4.18 -1.70
CA ILE A 67 4.97 3.88 -3.11
C ILE A 67 6.48 3.74 -3.31
N SER A 68 6.97 2.60 -3.79
CA SER A 68 8.39 2.31 -3.96
C SER A 68 9.00 2.80 -5.29
N GLU A 69 8.19 3.36 -6.17
CA GLU A 69 8.57 3.84 -7.49
C GLU A 69 9.26 5.22 -7.45
N GLY A 70 10.03 5.52 -8.50
CA GLY A 70 10.62 6.84 -8.72
C GLY A 70 11.93 7.18 -7.98
N SER A 71 12.39 6.38 -6.99
CA SER A 71 13.75 6.52 -6.44
C SER A 71 14.19 5.35 -5.57
N SER A 72 15.51 5.19 -5.39
CA SER A 72 16.09 4.24 -4.41
C SER A 72 15.68 4.54 -2.95
N PHE A 73 15.43 5.81 -2.63
CA PHE A 73 14.95 6.22 -1.30
C PHE A 73 13.51 5.76 -1.04
N ALA A 74 12.63 5.91 -2.04
CA ALA A 74 11.25 5.42 -1.98
C ALA A 74 11.22 3.89 -1.81
N TYR A 75 12.07 3.18 -2.57
CA TYR A 75 12.23 1.74 -2.45
C TYR A 75 12.68 1.31 -1.06
N ALA A 76 13.71 1.97 -0.51
CA ALA A 76 14.19 1.67 0.83
C ALA A 76 13.12 1.91 1.90
N ALA A 77 12.37 3.01 1.81
CA ALA A 77 11.28 3.31 2.73
C ALA A 77 10.21 2.19 2.73
N ALA A 78 9.80 1.73 1.55
CA ALA A 78 8.84 0.62 1.43
C ALA A 78 9.37 -0.69 2.00
N ALA A 79 10.61 -1.05 1.69
CA ALA A 79 11.25 -2.26 2.21
C ALA A 79 11.40 -2.23 3.75
N PHE A 80 11.72 -1.07 4.34
CA PHE A 80 11.78 -0.93 5.80
C PHE A 80 10.41 -1.15 6.45
N VAL A 81 9.36 -0.51 5.92
CA VAL A 81 8.00 -0.69 6.43
C VAL A 81 7.56 -2.15 6.31
N GLU A 82 7.83 -2.81 5.17
CA GLU A 82 7.49 -4.22 4.98
C GLU A 82 8.20 -5.12 6.01
N SER A 83 9.49 -4.90 6.22
CA SER A 83 10.31 -5.69 7.15
C SER A 83 9.83 -5.56 8.60
N VAL A 84 9.52 -4.34 9.04
CA VAL A 84 8.98 -4.09 10.38
C VAL A 84 7.56 -4.67 10.50
N ALA A 85 6.71 -4.49 9.48
CA ALA A 85 5.36 -5.04 9.45
C ALA A 85 5.35 -6.57 9.58
N LYS A 86 6.26 -7.25 8.86
CA LYS A 86 6.47 -8.70 8.99
C LYS A 86 6.86 -9.09 10.40
N SER A 87 7.85 -8.38 10.97
CA SER A 87 8.35 -8.66 12.32
C SER A 87 7.26 -8.48 13.38
N ALA A 88 6.38 -7.48 13.20
CA ALA A 88 5.24 -7.22 14.06
C ALA A 88 3.99 -8.07 13.71
N SER A 89 4.07 -8.94 12.70
CA SER A 89 2.94 -9.75 12.21
C SER A 89 1.68 -8.94 11.84
N ILE A 90 1.85 -7.70 11.38
CA ILE A 90 0.72 -6.89 10.90
C ILE A 90 0.58 -7.02 9.38
N PRO A 91 -0.61 -7.33 8.85
CA PRO A 91 -0.81 -7.42 7.41
C PRO A 91 -0.53 -6.08 6.73
N SER A 92 0.05 -6.14 5.54
CA SER A 92 0.44 -4.95 4.81
C SER A 92 0.02 -5.00 3.34
N VAL A 93 -0.24 -3.81 2.79
CA VAL A 93 -0.76 -3.65 1.43
C VAL A 93 0.10 -2.64 0.67
N ARG A 94 0.37 -2.90 -0.60
CA ARG A 94 1.15 -2.00 -1.48
C ARG A 94 0.42 -1.71 -2.78
N PHE A 95 0.78 -0.56 -3.36
CA PHE A 95 0.16 0.00 -4.56
C PHE A 95 1.17 0.16 -5.71
N ASP A 96 2.20 -0.68 -5.76
CA ASP A 96 3.25 -0.61 -6.75
C ASP A 96 3.49 -1.96 -7.45
N GLU A 97 4.02 -1.87 -8.67
CA GLU A 97 4.35 -3.04 -9.49
C GLU A 97 5.68 -3.63 -9.10
N ARG A 98 6.61 -2.75 -8.72
CA ARG A 98 7.99 -3.12 -8.46
C ARG A 98 8.05 -4.15 -7.33
N PRO A 99 8.56 -5.37 -7.56
CA PRO A 99 8.72 -6.32 -6.48
C PRO A 99 9.70 -5.77 -5.44
N LEU A 100 9.28 -5.78 -4.18
CA LEU A 100 10.18 -5.55 -3.06
C LEU A 100 11.02 -6.81 -2.89
N ALA A 101 12.34 -6.67 -2.75
CA ALA A 101 13.26 -7.76 -2.45
C ALA A 101 13.10 -8.26 -0.99
N GLY A 102 12.03 -7.83 -0.33
CA GLY A 102 11.70 -8.10 1.04
C GLY A 102 10.99 -9.45 1.20
N PRO A 103 10.39 -9.66 2.38
CA PRO A 103 9.87 -10.95 2.79
C PRO A 103 8.60 -11.43 2.06
N GLY A 104 8.05 -10.65 1.13
CA GLY A 104 6.79 -10.96 0.46
C GLY A 104 5.60 -10.92 1.41
N HIS A 105 5.69 -10.07 2.44
CA HIS A 105 4.69 -9.96 3.51
C HIS A 105 3.54 -9.02 3.10
N ALA A 106 3.81 -8.11 2.16
CA ALA A 106 2.81 -7.20 1.63
C ALA A 106 2.04 -7.80 0.44
N VAL A 107 0.71 -7.67 0.48
CA VAL A 107 -0.15 -7.95 -0.68
C VAL A 107 -0.10 -6.75 -1.63
N SER A 108 0.24 -6.97 -2.90
CA SER A 108 0.10 -5.92 -3.93
C SER A 108 -1.33 -5.87 -4.43
N LEU A 109 -1.90 -4.66 -4.50
CA LEU A 109 -3.18 -4.41 -5.15
C LEU A 109 -3.02 -4.01 -6.63
N VAL A 110 -1.78 -3.95 -7.13
CA VAL A 110 -1.52 -3.69 -8.54
C VAL A 110 -1.34 -5.03 -9.25
N VAL A 111 -2.12 -5.22 -10.31
CA VAL A 111 -2.00 -6.38 -11.21
C VAL A 111 -0.60 -6.40 -11.81
N PRO A 112 0.18 -7.49 -11.69
CA PRO A 112 1.52 -7.57 -12.27
C PRO A 112 1.55 -7.25 -13.77
N PHE A 113 2.65 -6.66 -14.24
CA PHE A 113 2.82 -6.30 -15.66
C PHE A 113 2.56 -7.48 -16.60
N ALA A 114 3.07 -8.68 -16.26
CA ALA A 114 2.87 -9.89 -17.05
C ALA A 114 1.39 -10.25 -17.23
N GLU A 115 0.58 -10.18 -16.17
CA GLU A 115 -0.86 -10.49 -16.25
C GLU A 115 -1.61 -9.46 -17.10
N ARG A 116 -1.19 -8.19 -17.09
CA ARG A 116 -1.74 -7.18 -18.00
C ARG A 116 -1.33 -7.42 -19.45
N CYS A 117 -0.09 -7.83 -19.70
CA CYS A 117 0.36 -8.23 -21.02
C CYS A 117 -0.46 -9.40 -21.56
N ASP A 118 -0.75 -10.41 -20.73
CA ASP A 118 -1.58 -11.54 -21.11
C ASP A 118 -3.00 -11.11 -21.51
N ALA A 119 -3.59 -10.15 -20.78
CA ALA A 119 -4.88 -9.58 -21.13
C ALA A 119 -4.84 -8.86 -22.50
N VAL A 120 -3.79 -8.11 -22.79
CA VAL A 120 -3.61 -7.43 -24.10
C VAL A 120 -3.42 -8.46 -25.22
N VAL A 121 -2.62 -9.49 -25.01
CA VAL A 121 -2.42 -10.58 -25.98
C VAL A 121 -3.73 -11.33 -26.24
N ALA A 122 -4.50 -11.61 -25.19
CA ALA A 122 -5.80 -12.24 -25.32
C ALA A 122 -6.77 -11.37 -26.13
N PHE A 123 -6.75 -10.06 -25.93
CA PHE A 123 -7.53 -9.11 -26.72
C PHE A 123 -7.13 -9.11 -28.20
N ILE A 124 -5.84 -8.98 -28.52
CA ILE A 124 -5.31 -9.01 -29.89
C ILE A 124 -5.75 -10.29 -30.63
N ARG A 125 -5.62 -11.45 -29.97
CA ARG A 125 -6.04 -12.74 -30.53
C ARG A 125 -7.54 -12.81 -30.77
N ARG A 126 -8.36 -12.29 -29.84
CA ARG A 126 -9.82 -12.27 -29.98
C ARG A 126 -10.27 -11.43 -31.17
N GLU A 127 -9.62 -10.29 -31.38
CA GLU A 127 -9.94 -9.37 -32.49
C GLU A 127 -9.31 -9.79 -33.82
N GLY A 128 -8.52 -10.87 -33.85
CA GLY A 128 -7.92 -11.41 -35.07
C GLY A 128 -6.86 -10.51 -35.69
N TRP A 129 -6.18 -9.69 -34.89
CA TRP A 129 -5.13 -8.81 -35.39
C TRP A 129 -3.85 -9.62 -35.65
N GLU A 130 -3.35 -9.58 -36.88
CA GLU A 130 -2.13 -10.28 -37.30
C GLU A 130 -0.86 -9.43 -37.11
N ASP A 131 -1.00 -8.10 -37.27
CA ASP A 131 0.08 -7.12 -37.09
C ASP A 131 -0.33 -6.06 -36.05
N VAL A 132 0.56 -5.74 -35.11
CA VAL A 132 0.31 -4.78 -34.03
C VAL A 132 1.50 -3.83 -33.88
N VAL A 133 1.21 -2.54 -33.73
CA VAL A 133 2.21 -1.50 -33.42
C VAL A 133 2.13 -1.14 -31.95
N LEU A 134 3.22 -1.33 -31.20
CA LEU A 134 3.34 -0.90 -29.81
C LEU A 134 3.80 0.56 -29.75
N LEU A 135 2.93 1.45 -29.28
CA LEU A 135 3.33 2.81 -28.91
C LEU A 135 3.66 2.83 -27.42
N TYR A 136 4.85 3.26 -27.06
CA TYR A 136 5.28 3.39 -25.68
C TYR A 136 5.85 4.79 -25.41
N ASN A 137 5.67 5.28 -24.20
CA ASN A 137 6.28 6.53 -23.75
C ASN A 137 7.73 6.26 -23.32
N THR A 138 8.67 7.05 -23.82
CA THR A 138 10.09 6.95 -23.45
C THR A 138 10.40 7.58 -22.10
N GLU A 139 9.47 8.34 -21.51
CA GLU A 139 9.64 8.95 -20.18
C GLU A 139 9.46 7.95 -19.03
N ASP A 140 8.78 6.83 -19.26
CA ASP A 140 8.53 5.78 -18.25
C ASP A 140 9.76 4.86 -18.01
N GLY A 141 10.89 5.15 -18.67
CA GLY A 141 12.11 4.34 -18.63
C GLY A 141 13.25 4.84 -17.74
N LYS A 142 13.03 5.80 -16.83
CA LYS A 142 14.04 6.32 -15.90
C LYS A 142 13.63 6.20 -14.44
#